data_AF-A0A259CQ94-F1
#
_entry.id   AF-A0A259CQ94-F1
#
_cell.length_a   1.000
_cell.length_b   1.000
_cell.length_c   1.000
_cell.angle_alpha   90.00
_cell.angle_beta   90.00
_cell.angle_gamma   90.00
#
_symmetry.space_group_name_H-M   'P 1'
#
loop_
_entity.id
_entity.type
_entity.pdbx_description
1 polymer ?
#
loop_
_entity_poly.entity_id
_entity_poly.type
_entity_poly.pdbx_seq_one_letter_code
_entity_poly.pdbx_strand_id
1 'polypeptide(L)'
;MAILHEITVLYVEPDADIRQSTTNIMRKYEINVLPTNTFLNACDTLKAQKVDIIILDCNSPHENGLDFVRHIREKQLFIPIILMTTEPDVRLLFEAINLDISRCIIKPYSEEDLIQALTIAAKKVLIFHPLSPADLHEGFTYDPINKSVIHPDGIIVQLSKKEYLLIELLLHNRGRIIPYSLIENNVWENKPMSMDALRTLIGGIRKKTYSGIILNHNSTGYKIDL
;
A
#
# COMPACT_ATOMS: atom_id res chain seq x y z
N MET A 1 2.03 -11.72 8.81
CA MET A 1 2.88 -10.72 9.49
C MET A 1 3.97 -10.15 8.60
N ALA A 2 4.60 -10.92 7.71
CA ALA A 2 5.63 -10.42 6.76
C ALA A 2 5.25 -9.16 5.94
N ILE A 3 3.96 -8.90 5.72
CA ILE A 3 3.47 -7.72 4.98
C ILE A 3 3.68 -6.38 5.72
N LEU A 4 3.87 -6.43 7.05
CA LEU A 4 4.09 -5.25 7.88
C LEU A 4 5.57 -4.94 8.10
N HIS A 5 6.46 -5.88 7.75
CA HIS A 5 7.90 -5.70 7.87
C HIS A 5 8.36 -4.56 6.96
N GLU A 6 9.21 -3.66 7.49
CA GLU A 6 9.71 -2.45 6.80
C GLU A 6 8.64 -1.41 6.41
N ILE A 7 7.38 -1.56 6.84
CA ILE A 7 6.37 -0.51 6.65
C ILE A 7 6.69 0.66 7.59
N THR A 8 6.74 1.86 7.04
CA THR A 8 6.91 3.09 7.81
C THR A 8 5.56 3.75 8.08
N VAL A 9 5.18 3.79 9.36
CA VAL A 9 3.92 4.36 9.84
C VAL A 9 4.19 5.72 10.49
N LEU A 10 3.56 6.77 9.96
CA LEU A 10 3.44 8.05 10.64
C LEU A 10 2.27 7.97 11.62
N TYR A 11 2.53 8.12 12.91
CA TYR A 11 1.50 8.02 13.94
C TYR A 11 1.33 9.35 14.66
N VAL A 12 0.15 9.96 14.49
CA VAL A 12 -0.18 11.29 15.01
C VAL A 12 -1.15 11.14 16.18
N GLU A 13 -0.65 11.39 17.39
CA GLU A 13 -1.40 11.25 18.64
C GLU A 13 -0.91 12.31 19.63
N PRO A 14 -1.76 13.23 20.12
CA PRO A 14 -1.32 14.27 21.05
C PRO A 14 -0.94 13.73 22.43
N ASP A 15 -1.66 12.72 22.94
CA ASP A 15 -1.40 12.14 24.26
C ASP A 15 -0.09 11.34 24.28
N ALA A 16 0.84 11.69 25.17
CA ALA A 16 2.17 11.09 25.20
C ALA A 16 2.15 9.61 25.61
N ASP A 17 1.28 9.24 26.53
CA ASP A 17 1.21 7.88 27.07
C ASP A 17 0.53 6.94 26.06
N ILE A 18 -0.54 7.40 25.42
CA ILE A 18 -1.19 6.68 24.31
C ILE A 18 -0.22 6.57 23.13
N ARG A 19 0.48 7.66 22.80
CA ARG A 19 1.43 7.66 21.68
C ARG A 19 2.55 6.64 21.92
N GLN A 20 3.13 6.62 23.13
CA GLN A 20 4.22 5.73 23.47
C GLN A 20 3.76 4.26 23.52
N SER A 21 2.63 3.97 24.18
CA SER A 21 2.11 2.61 24.32
C SER A 21 1.76 1.99 22.96
N THR A 22 1.06 2.74 22.10
CA THR A 22 0.69 2.29 20.75
C THR A 22 1.91 2.14 19.84
N THR A 23 2.89 3.05 19.96
CA THR A 23 4.19 2.92 19.26
C THR A 23 4.90 1.64 19.66
N ASN A 24 4.91 1.30 20.94
CA ASN A 24 5.53 0.07 21.42
C ASN A 24 4.83 -1.17 20.86
N ILE A 25 3.49 -1.17 20.78
CA ILE A 25 2.73 -2.25 20.14
C ILE A 25 3.19 -2.43 18.69
N MET A 26 3.17 -1.38 17.87
CA MET A 26 3.56 -1.47 16.46
C MET A 26 5.01 -1.95 16.27
N ARG A 27 5.95 -1.49 17.11
CA ARG A 27 7.36 -1.90 17.06
C ARG A 27 7.57 -3.39 17.36
N LYS A 28 6.72 -4.03 18.17
CA LYS A 28 6.76 -5.51 18.38
C LYS A 28 6.59 -6.28 17.07
N TYR A 29 5.92 -5.69 16.08
CA TYR A 29 5.67 -6.26 14.76
C TYR A 29 6.65 -5.76 13.68
N GLU A 30 7.80 -5.23 14.08
CA GLU A 30 8.88 -4.78 13.17
C GLU A 30 8.45 -3.66 12.22
N ILE A 31 7.43 -2.88 12.64
CA ILE A 31 6.97 -1.68 11.94
C ILE A 31 7.87 -0.51 12.34
N ASN A 32 8.34 0.24 11.35
CA ASN A 32 9.05 1.49 11.60
C ASN A 32 8.01 2.58 11.93
N VAL A 33 8.07 3.17 13.12
CA VAL A 33 7.08 4.15 13.58
C VAL A 33 7.72 5.52 13.72
N LEU A 34 7.10 6.51 13.08
CA LEU A 34 7.41 7.93 13.19
C LEU A 34 6.31 8.60 14.03
N PRO A 35 6.47 8.66 15.37
CA PRO A 35 5.47 9.25 16.24
C PRO A 35 5.55 10.78 16.20
N THR A 36 4.41 11.45 16.04
CA THR A 36 4.26 12.90 16.15
C THR A 36 3.06 13.25 17.05
N ASN A 37 3.06 14.46 17.58
CA ASN A 37 2.03 14.96 18.50
C ASN A 37 1.16 16.08 17.93
N THR A 38 1.49 16.57 16.73
CA THR A 38 0.76 17.66 16.04
C THR A 38 0.73 17.43 14.54
N PHE A 39 -0.24 18.05 13.86
CA PHE A 39 -0.35 17.96 12.42
C PHE A 39 0.77 18.70 11.67
N LEU A 40 1.32 19.75 12.30
CA LEU A 40 2.50 20.44 11.78
C LEU A 40 3.72 19.52 11.74
N ASN A 41 4.01 18.83 12.85
CA ASN A 41 5.12 17.88 12.92
C ASN A 41 4.90 16.69 11.97
N ALA A 42 3.64 16.26 11.80
CA ALA A 42 3.27 15.25 10.81
C ALA A 42 3.57 15.72 9.37
N CYS A 43 3.20 16.95 9.03
CA CYS A 43 3.51 17.55 7.72
C CYS A 43 5.01 17.64 7.46
N ASP A 44 5.81 18.04 8.44
CA ASP A 44 7.26 18.13 8.28
C ASP A 44 7.92 16.74 8.14
N THR A 45 7.39 15.75 8.86
CA THR A 45 7.82 14.34 8.70
C THR A 45 7.52 13.83 7.29
N LEU A 46 6.34 14.12 6.74
CA LEU A 46 5.97 13.73 5.37
C LEU A 46 6.85 14.37 4.29
N LYS A 47 7.46 15.53 4.57
CA LYS A 47 8.43 16.16 3.66
C LYS A 47 9.82 15.52 3.77
N ALA A 48 10.19 15.07 4.97
CA ALA A 48 11.55 14.61 5.27
C ALA A 48 11.75 13.11 5.04
N GLN A 49 10.70 12.30 5.17
CA GLN A 49 10.79 10.84 5.18
C GLN A 49 9.66 10.21 4.36
N LYS A 50 9.95 9.04 3.78
CA LYS A 50 8.94 8.23 3.11
C LYS A 50 8.01 7.61 4.16
N VAL A 51 6.70 7.80 3.97
CA VAL A 51 5.65 7.25 4.84
C VAL A 51 4.74 6.36 4.00
N ASP A 52 4.51 5.14 4.48
CA ASP A 52 3.67 4.16 3.81
C ASP A 52 2.23 4.19 4.34
N ILE A 53 2.02 4.48 5.63
CA ILE A 53 0.69 4.55 6.27
C ILE A 53 0.66 5.72 7.25
N ILE A 54 -0.47 6.41 7.33
CA ILE A 54 -0.73 7.40 8.39
C ILE A 54 -1.78 6.83 9.36
N ILE A 55 -1.50 6.87 10.65
CA ILE A 55 -2.48 6.70 11.72
C ILE A 55 -2.71 8.06 12.36
N LEU A 56 -3.97 8.46 12.47
CA LEU A 56 -4.36 9.77 12.97
C LEU A 56 -5.39 9.65 14.08
N ASP A 57 -5.10 10.21 15.25
CA ASP A 57 -6.13 10.49 16.25
C ASP A 57 -6.99 11.69 15.82
N CYS A 58 -8.31 11.50 15.78
CA CYS A 58 -9.28 12.52 15.40
C CYS A 58 -9.89 13.29 16.59
N ASN A 59 -9.55 12.93 17.83
CA ASN A 59 -10.19 13.50 19.02
C ASN A 59 -9.42 14.72 19.55
N SER A 60 -8.47 15.27 18.78
CA SER A 60 -7.76 16.48 19.17
C SER A 60 -8.72 17.67 19.23
N PRO A 61 -8.84 18.36 20.39
CA PRO A 61 -9.72 19.52 20.55
C PRO A 61 -9.20 20.77 19.83
N HIS A 62 -7.93 20.76 19.40
CA HIS A 62 -7.25 21.93 18.84
C HIS A 62 -7.08 21.84 17.32
N GLU A 63 -7.04 20.64 16.76
CA GLU A 63 -6.81 20.41 15.33
C GLU A 63 -7.77 19.33 14.80
N ASN A 64 -8.55 19.63 13.78
CA ASN A 64 -9.50 18.68 13.19
C ASN A 64 -8.79 17.68 12.28
N GLY A 65 -8.77 16.40 12.68
CA GLY A 65 -8.10 15.34 11.92
C GLY A 65 -8.56 15.22 10.47
N LEU A 66 -9.83 15.50 10.17
CA LEU A 66 -10.33 15.46 8.79
C LEU A 66 -9.81 16.61 7.94
N ASP A 67 -9.55 17.78 8.54
CA ASP A 67 -8.93 18.90 7.83
C ASP A 67 -7.47 18.60 7.47
N PHE A 68 -6.76 17.90 8.35
CA PHE A 68 -5.44 17.36 8.02
C PHE A 68 -5.53 16.38 6.85
N VAL A 69 -6.47 15.44 6.87
CA VAL A 69 -6.67 14.50 5.76
C VAL A 69 -6.96 15.24 4.45
N ARG A 70 -7.85 16.24 4.45
CA ARG A 70 -8.13 17.09 3.29
C ARG A 70 -6.84 17.73 2.76
N HIS A 71 -6.05 18.34 3.63
CA HIS A 71 -4.77 18.96 3.27
C HIS A 71 -3.78 17.98 2.62
N ILE A 72 -3.70 16.75 3.15
CA ILE A 72 -2.86 15.69 2.56
C ILE A 72 -3.37 15.30 1.17
N ARG A 73 -4.69 15.16 1.00
CA ARG A 73 -5.29 14.80 -0.30
C ARG A 73 -5.16 15.90 -1.36
N GLU A 74 -5.24 17.18 -0.98
CA GLU A 74 -4.99 18.33 -1.88
C GLU A 74 -3.59 18.29 -2.51
N LYS A 75 -2.61 17.78 -1.76
CA LYS A 75 -1.23 17.55 -2.25
C LYS A 75 -1.07 16.28 -3.08
N GLN A 76 -2.18 15.63 -3.46
CA GLN A 76 -2.23 14.40 -4.23
C GLN A 76 -1.45 13.24 -3.56
N LEU A 77 -1.37 13.25 -2.23
CA LEU A 77 -0.78 12.15 -1.46
C LEU A 77 -1.85 11.08 -1.20
N PHE A 78 -1.70 9.92 -1.84
CA PHE A 78 -2.62 8.77 -1.73
C PHE A 78 -2.16 7.74 -0.70
N ILE A 79 -1.45 8.20 0.34
CA ILE A 79 -1.02 7.35 1.45
C ILE A 79 -2.28 6.81 2.15
N PRO A 80 -2.38 5.49 2.41
CA PRO A 80 -3.44 4.90 3.23
C PRO A 80 -3.49 5.55 4.62
N ILE A 81 -4.67 6.02 5.01
CA ILE A 81 -4.91 6.66 6.30
C ILE A 81 -5.84 5.79 7.13
N ILE A 82 -5.46 5.57 8.39
CA ILE A 82 -6.29 4.95 9.43
C ILE A 82 -6.64 6.05 10.42
N LEU A 83 -7.94 6.23 10.69
CA LEU A 83 -8.39 7.12 11.75
C LEU A 83 -8.58 6.36 13.06
N MET A 84 -8.33 7.02 14.18
CA MET A 84 -8.67 6.57 15.51
C MET A 84 -9.59 7.59 16.19
N THR A 85 -10.71 7.15 16.78
CA THR A 85 -11.68 8.05 17.43
C THR A 85 -12.32 7.42 18.67
N THR A 86 -12.60 8.21 19.71
CA THR A 86 -13.46 7.82 20.83
C THR A 86 -14.94 8.12 20.57
N GLU A 87 -15.24 8.96 19.58
CA GLU A 87 -16.59 9.46 19.29
C GLU A 87 -16.99 9.19 17.83
N PRO A 88 -17.34 7.93 17.50
CA PRO A 88 -17.82 7.62 16.16
C PRO A 88 -19.22 8.23 15.96
N ASP A 89 -19.36 9.12 14.99
CA ASP A 89 -20.67 9.58 14.52
C ASP A 89 -20.87 9.30 13.02
N VAL A 90 -22.12 9.35 12.58
CA VAL A 90 -22.51 9.06 11.19
C VAL A 90 -21.82 10.03 10.21
N ARG A 91 -21.62 11.29 10.58
CA ARG A 91 -21.00 12.31 9.72
C ARG A 91 -19.52 12.02 9.53
N LEU A 92 -18.81 11.69 10.61
CA LEU A 92 -17.40 11.28 10.58
C LEU A 92 -17.20 10.10 9.64
N LEU A 93 -18.07 9.09 9.71
CA LEU A 93 -17.99 7.91 8.83
C LEU A 93 -18.25 8.27 7.36
N PHE A 94 -19.24 9.12 7.07
CA PHE A 94 -19.48 9.61 5.70
C PHE A 94 -18.31 10.43 5.15
N GLU A 95 -17.73 11.32 5.96
CA GLU A 95 -16.55 12.09 5.55
C GLU A 95 -15.33 11.20 5.36
N ALA A 96 -15.13 10.20 6.21
CA ALA A 96 -14.06 9.23 6.06
C ALA A 96 -14.15 8.46 4.74
N ILE A 97 -15.37 8.10 4.31
CA ILE A 97 -15.59 7.47 2.99
C ILE A 97 -15.21 8.45 1.87
N ASN A 98 -15.67 9.70 1.93
CA ASN A 98 -15.38 10.71 0.91
C ASN A 98 -13.89 11.05 0.78
N LEU A 99 -13.12 10.90 1.86
CA LEU A 99 -11.68 11.16 1.91
C LEU A 99 -10.80 9.92 1.61
N ASP A 100 -11.41 8.81 1.19
CA ASP A 100 -10.76 7.50 0.98
C ASP A 100 -9.90 7.07 2.18
N ILE A 101 -10.51 7.12 3.37
CA ILE A 101 -9.91 6.60 4.58
C ILE A 101 -9.99 5.08 4.55
N SER A 102 -8.87 4.43 4.84
CA SER A 102 -8.74 2.97 4.70
C SER A 102 -9.49 2.21 5.79
N ARG A 103 -9.37 2.70 7.03
CA ARG A 103 -10.06 2.17 8.20
C ARG A 103 -10.28 3.25 9.25
N CYS A 104 -11.33 3.05 10.04
CA CYS A 104 -11.60 3.82 11.25
C CYS A 104 -11.57 2.83 12.43
N ILE A 105 -10.76 3.11 13.43
CA ILE A 105 -10.64 2.33 14.67
C ILE A 105 -11.34 3.12 15.77
N ILE A 106 -12.26 2.45 16.48
CA ILE A 106 -12.95 3.05 17.62
C ILE A 106 -12.14 2.73 18.88
N LYS A 107 -11.87 3.73 19.70
CA LYS A 107 -11.21 3.62 21.00
C LYS A 107 -12.24 3.27 22.08
N PRO A 108 -11.93 2.37 23.04
CA PRO A 108 -10.69 1.61 23.18
C PRO A 108 -10.60 0.46 22.16
N TYR A 109 -9.39 0.13 21.74
CA TYR A 109 -9.11 -0.92 20.75
C TYR A 109 -8.15 -1.97 21.31
N SER A 110 -8.19 -3.18 20.76
CA SER A 110 -7.23 -4.23 21.05
C SER A 110 -5.97 -4.12 20.17
N GLU A 111 -4.88 -4.78 20.60
CA GLU A 111 -3.68 -4.95 19.76
C GLU A 111 -4.04 -5.64 18.43
N GLU A 112 -4.99 -6.57 18.43
CA GLU A 112 -5.47 -7.25 17.22
C GLU A 112 -6.18 -6.29 16.25
N ASP A 113 -7.03 -5.39 16.75
CA ASP A 113 -7.74 -4.41 15.90
C ASP A 113 -6.76 -3.49 15.16
N LEU A 114 -5.74 -3.00 15.88
CA LEU A 114 -4.70 -2.15 15.32
C LEU A 114 -3.93 -2.87 14.21
N ILE A 115 -3.48 -4.09 14.48
CA ILE A 115 -2.67 -4.87 13.52
C ILE A 115 -3.50 -5.31 12.32
N GLN A 116 -4.78 -5.62 12.51
CA GLN A 116 -5.68 -5.91 11.40
C GLN A 116 -5.88 -4.69 10.50
N ALA A 117 -6.12 -3.51 11.08
CA ALA A 117 -6.27 -2.26 10.34
C ALA A 117 -4.99 -1.90 9.56
N LEU A 118 -3.82 -2.01 10.21
CA LEU A 118 -2.51 -1.82 9.58
C LEU A 118 -2.27 -2.82 8.45
N THR A 119 -2.65 -4.08 8.63
CA THR A 119 -2.51 -5.11 7.58
C THR A 119 -3.36 -4.76 6.36
N ILE A 120 -4.58 -4.25 6.56
CA ILE A 120 -5.46 -3.82 5.47
C ILE A 120 -4.89 -2.59 4.75
N ALA A 121 -4.39 -1.60 5.50
CA ALA A 121 -3.76 -0.42 4.95
C ALA A 121 -2.47 -0.77 4.18
N ALA A 122 -1.62 -1.65 4.72
CA ALA A 122 -0.40 -2.12 4.07
C ALA A 122 -0.69 -2.83 2.74
N LYS A 123 -1.79 -3.60 2.65
CA LYS A 123 -2.24 -4.16 1.36
C LYS A 123 -2.50 -3.05 0.34
N LYS A 124 -3.13 -1.93 0.71
CA LYS A 124 -3.34 -0.80 -0.21
C LYS A 124 -2.01 -0.17 -0.64
N VAL A 125 -1.02 -0.03 0.25
CA VAL A 125 0.32 0.49 -0.10
C VAL A 125 0.95 -0.28 -1.26
N LEU A 126 0.82 -1.60 -1.24
CA LEU A 126 1.38 -2.52 -2.23
C LEU A 126 0.69 -2.47 -3.60
N ILE A 127 -0.47 -1.81 -3.68
CA ILE A 127 -1.34 -1.79 -4.87
C ILE A 127 -1.44 -0.37 -5.47
N PHE A 128 -1.36 0.68 -4.64
CA PHE A 128 -1.83 2.04 -5.00
C PHE A 128 -0.75 3.13 -5.08
N HIS A 129 0.53 2.80 -5.28
CA HIS A 129 1.48 3.86 -5.67
C HIS A 129 1.29 4.19 -7.16
N PRO A 130 1.20 5.47 -7.56
CA PRO A 130 1.20 5.80 -8.98
C PRO A 130 2.52 5.31 -9.60
N LEU A 131 2.45 4.36 -10.53
CA LEU A 131 3.62 3.97 -11.29
C LEU A 131 3.92 5.05 -12.32
N SER A 132 5.18 5.42 -12.42
CA SER A 132 5.72 6.11 -13.60
C SER A 132 6.07 5.06 -14.66
N PRO A 133 6.25 5.46 -15.94
CA PRO A 133 6.81 4.57 -16.95
C PRO A 133 8.04 3.85 -16.41
N ALA A 134 8.04 2.53 -16.53
CA ALA A 134 9.01 1.68 -15.86
C ALA A 134 9.85 0.94 -16.91
N ASP A 135 11.16 1.13 -16.87
CA ASP A 135 12.09 0.27 -17.61
C ASP A 135 11.95 -1.17 -17.09
N LEU A 136 11.62 -2.08 -18.01
CA LEU A 136 11.48 -3.50 -17.74
C LEU A 136 12.76 -4.27 -18.11
N HIS A 137 13.86 -3.60 -18.48
CA HIS A 137 15.06 -4.17 -19.11
C HIS A 137 14.82 -4.75 -20.51
N GLU A 138 15.92 -5.14 -21.17
CA GLU A 138 15.93 -5.66 -22.55
C GLU A 138 15.26 -4.72 -23.56
N GLY A 139 15.23 -3.41 -23.25
CA GLY A 139 14.59 -2.36 -24.06
C GLY A 139 13.06 -2.31 -23.95
N PHE A 140 12.44 -3.09 -23.05
CA PHE A 140 11.01 -3.04 -22.79
C PHE A 140 10.67 -1.93 -21.79
N THR A 141 9.55 -1.24 -21.99
CA THR A 141 9.04 -0.25 -21.04
C THR A 141 7.58 -0.51 -20.72
N TYR A 142 7.22 -0.50 -19.45
CA TYR A 142 5.83 -0.54 -19.01
C TYR A 142 5.21 0.86 -19.00
N ASP A 143 4.06 1.01 -19.64
CA ASP A 143 3.23 2.21 -19.59
C ASP A 143 2.05 2.00 -18.62
N PRO A 144 2.09 2.62 -17.43
CA PRO A 144 1.05 2.48 -16.42
C PRO A 144 -0.25 3.23 -16.75
N ILE A 145 -0.21 4.19 -17.68
CA ILE A 145 -1.40 4.93 -18.11
C ILE A 145 -2.19 4.08 -19.10
N ASN A 146 -1.50 3.59 -20.14
CA ASN A 146 -2.13 2.81 -21.20
C ASN A 146 -2.23 1.30 -20.89
N LYS A 147 -1.70 0.86 -19.73
CA LYS A 147 -1.64 -0.55 -19.31
C LYS A 147 -1.04 -1.43 -20.41
N SER A 148 0.07 -0.98 -20.98
CA SER A 148 0.74 -1.62 -22.11
C SER A 148 2.23 -1.79 -21.85
N VAL A 149 2.87 -2.60 -22.70
CA VAL A 149 4.32 -2.70 -22.79
C VAL A 149 4.75 -2.15 -24.14
N ILE A 150 5.78 -1.31 -24.14
CA ILE A 150 6.46 -0.81 -25.33
C ILE A 150 7.67 -1.70 -25.55
N HIS A 151 7.76 -2.31 -26.73
CA HIS A 151 8.87 -3.15 -27.14
C HIS A 151 10.09 -2.32 -27.57
N PRO A 152 11.29 -2.94 -27.65
CA PRO A 152 12.50 -2.26 -28.14
C PRO A 152 12.40 -1.73 -29.57
N ASP A 153 11.53 -2.34 -30.39
CA ASP A 153 11.23 -1.93 -31.76
C ASP A 153 10.13 -0.85 -31.84
N GLY A 154 9.64 -0.38 -30.69
CA GLY A 154 8.60 0.65 -30.58
C GLY A 154 7.17 0.11 -30.67
N ILE A 155 6.96 -1.20 -30.82
CA ILE A 155 5.62 -1.79 -30.87
C ILE A 155 4.97 -1.72 -29.47
N ILE A 156 3.74 -1.20 -29.42
CA ILE A 156 2.95 -1.14 -28.20
C ILE A 156 2.05 -2.37 -28.11
N VAL A 157 2.22 -3.17 -27.06
CA VAL A 157 1.42 -4.37 -26.80
C VAL A 157 0.55 -4.16 -25.58
N GLN A 158 -0.76 -4.28 -25.78
CA GLN A 158 -1.75 -4.14 -24.71
C GLN A 158 -1.75 -5.33 -23.75
N LEU A 159 -1.84 -5.05 -22.45
CA LEU A 159 -1.97 -6.06 -21.42
C LEU A 159 -3.44 -6.28 -21.08
N SER A 160 -3.80 -7.53 -20.84
CA SER A 160 -5.09 -7.86 -20.22
C SER A 160 -5.13 -7.40 -18.76
N LYS A 161 -6.33 -7.37 -18.18
CA LYS A 161 -6.54 -6.94 -16.79
C LYS A 161 -5.60 -7.63 -15.80
N LYS A 162 -5.53 -8.96 -15.87
CA LYS A 162 -4.69 -9.73 -14.94
C LYS A 162 -3.20 -9.54 -15.19
N GLU A 163 -2.80 -9.31 -16.44
CA GLU A 163 -1.39 -9.08 -16.78
C GLU A 163 -0.89 -7.76 -16.23
N TYR A 164 -1.63 -6.66 -16.42
CA TYR A 164 -1.22 -5.39 -15.84
C TYR A 164 -1.31 -5.43 -14.31
N LEU A 165 -2.34 -6.03 -13.71
CA LEU A 165 -2.43 -6.14 -12.25
C LEU A 165 -1.22 -6.88 -11.65
N LEU A 166 -0.75 -7.95 -12.30
CA LEU A 166 0.43 -8.69 -11.85
C LEU A 166 1.72 -7.88 -12.06
N ILE A 167 1.91 -7.25 -13.22
CA ILE A 167 3.09 -6.41 -13.48
C ILE A 167 3.16 -5.27 -12.46
N GLU A 168 2.05 -4.57 -12.23
CA GLU A 168 2.00 -3.46 -11.28
C GLU A 168 2.28 -3.95 -9.86
N LEU A 169 1.66 -5.04 -9.42
CA LEU A 169 1.94 -5.62 -8.10
C LEU A 169 3.43 -5.93 -7.89
N LEU A 170 4.09 -6.48 -8.92
CA LEU A 170 5.51 -6.77 -8.84
C LEU A 170 6.38 -5.51 -8.93
N LEU A 171 6.02 -4.54 -9.77
CA LEU A 171 6.72 -3.25 -9.91
C LEU A 171 6.64 -2.39 -8.65
N HIS A 172 5.52 -2.44 -7.93
CA HIS A 172 5.39 -1.82 -6.60
C HIS A 172 6.33 -2.44 -5.56
N ASN A 173 6.76 -3.67 -5.81
CA ASN A 173 7.53 -4.49 -4.89
C ASN A 173 8.86 -4.93 -5.50
N ARG A 174 9.48 -4.06 -6.31
CA ARG A 174 10.80 -4.29 -6.91
C ARG A 174 11.78 -4.81 -5.86
N GLY A 175 12.52 -5.85 -6.23
CA GLY A 175 13.48 -6.49 -5.34
C GLY A 175 12.90 -7.53 -4.37
N ARG A 176 11.57 -7.54 -4.13
CA ARG A 176 10.91 -8.42 -3.14
C ARG A 176 10.22 -9.62 -3.80
N ILE A 177 10.10 -10.71 -3.03
CA ILE A 177 9.31 -11.89 -3.42
C ILE A 177 7.86 -11.65 -3.00
N ILE A 178 6.94 -11.71 -3.96
CA ILE A 178 5.50 -11.61 -3.74
C ILE A 178 4.91 -13.00 -3.52
N PRO A 179 4.36 -13.29 -2.33
CA PRO A 179 3.78 -14.59 -2.03
C PRO A 179 2.58 -14.94 -2.91
N TYR A 180 2.35 -16.23 -3.19
CA TYR A 180 1.21 -16.67 -4.01
C TYR A 180 -0.14 -16.17 -3.49
N SER A 181 -0.34 -16.17 -2.17
CA SER A 181 -1.56 -15.65 -1.54
C SER A 181 -1.78 -14.16 -1.79
N LEU A 182 -0.71 -13.38 -1.89
CA LEU A 182 -0.80 -11.96 -2.22
C LEU A 182 -1.14 -11.76 -3.70
N ILE A 183 -0.58 -12.58 -4.59
CA ILE A 183 -0.95 -12.57 -6.01
C ILE A 183 -2.42 -12.95 -6.19
N GLU A 184 -2.89 -14.00 -5.52
CA GLU A 184 -4.29 -14.44 -5.55
C GLU A 184 -5.24 -13.31 -5.15
N ASN A 185 -5.01 -12.71 -3.97
CA ASN A 185 -5.89 -11.68 -3.44
C ASN A 185 -5.97 -10.45 -4.35
N ASN A 186 -4.87 -10.05 -4.99
CA ASN A 186 -4.80 -8.82 -5.77
C ASN A 186 -5.13 -8.99 -7.25
N VAL A 187 -4.69 -10.09 -7.87
CA VAL A 187 -4.87 -10.32 -9.31
C VAL A 187 -6.18 -11.06 -9.60
N TRP A 188 -6.65 -11.89 -8.66
CA TRP A 188 -7.93 -12.61 -8.76
C TRP A 188 -9.03 -12.03 -7.87
N GLU A 189 -8.79 -10.90 -7.18
CA GLU A 189 -9.80 -10.17 -6.39
C GLU A 189 -10.48 -11.07 -5.32
N ASN A 190 -9.68 -11.86 -4.61
CA ASN A 190 -10.11 -12.87 -3.63
C ASN A 190 -10.93 -14.05 -4.21
N LYS A 191 -10.89 -14.27 -5.53
CA LYS A 191 -11.41 -15.50 -6.14
C LYS A 191 -10.33 -16.59 -6.11
N PRO A 192 -10.71 -17.87 -5.99
CA PRO A 192 -9.75 -18.97 -6.03
C PRO A 192 -8.90 -18.93 -7.31
N MET A 193 -7.59 -19.09 -7.14
CA MET A 193 -6.62 -19.15 -8.22
C MET A 193 -5.91 -20.51 -8.22
N SER A 194 -5.90 -21.18 -9.38
CA SER A 194 -5.07 -22.37 -9.57
C SER A 194 -3.65 -21.99 -9.97
N MET A 195 -2.68 -22.82 -9.59
CA MET A 195 -1.28 -22.63 -10.00
C MET A 195 -1.11 -22.63 -11.53
N ASP A 196 -1.94 -23.37 -12.26
CA ASP A 196 -1.91 -23.39 -13.72
C ASP A 196 -2.42 -22.08 -14.34
N ALA A 197 -3.42 -21.45 -13.71
CA ALA A 197 -3.88 -20.12 -14.13
C ALA A 197 -2.78 -19.07 -13.92
N LEU A 198 -2.05 -19.14 -12.81
CA LEU A 198 -0.91 -18.25 -12.55
C LEU A 198 0.25 -18.48 -13.53
N ARG A 199 0.62 -19.74 -13.79
CA ARG A 199 1.64 -20.08 -14.79
C ARG A 199 1.26 -19.59 -16.19
N THR A 200 -0.01 -19.75 -16.56
CA THR A 200 -0.55 -19.26 -17.84
C THR A 200 -0.45 -17.74 -17.93
N LEU A 201 -0.82 -17.02 -16.87
CA LEU A 201 -0.70 -15.57 -16.81
C LEU A 201 0.75 -15.10 -16.98
N ILE A 202 1.68 -15.73 -16.27
CA ILE A 202 3.12 -15.42 -16.37
C ILE A 202 3.66 -15.75 -17.76
N GLY A 203 3.23 -16.87 -18.36
CA GLY A 203 3.56 -17.21 -19.74
C GLY A 203 3.05 -16.17 -20.74
N GLY A 204 1.87 -15.60 -20.51
CA GLY A 204 1.32 -14.49 -21.28
C GLY A 204 2.20 -13.24 -21.21
N ILE A 205 2.58 -12.83 -19.99
CA ILE A 205 3.48 -11.68 -19.77
C ILE A 205 4.81 -11.89 -20.48
N ARG A 206 5.45 -13.06 -20.31
CA ARG A 206 6.75 -13.38 -20.94
C ARG A 206 6.70 -13.36 -22.47
N LYS A 207 5.55 -13.69 -23.08
CA LYS A 207 5.35 -13.58 -24.54
C LYS A 207 5.24 -12.14 -25.03
N LYS A 208 4.77 -11.22 -24.18
CA LYS A 208 4.63 -9.78 -24.46
C LYS A 208 5.83 -8.95 -23.99
N THR A 209 6.82 -9.61 -23.39
CA THR A 209 8.06 -9.03 -22.85
C THR A 209 9.21 -9.98 -23.20
N TYR A 210 9.90 -10.53 -22.20
CA TYR A 210 10.93 -11.56 -22.36
C TYR A 210 10.83 -12.61 -21.25
N SER A 211 11.51 -13.74 -21.41
CA SER A 211 11.38 -14.90 -20.52
C SER A 211 11.88 -14.65 -19.08
N GLY A 212 12.88 -13.78 -18.92
CA GLY A 212 13.56 -13.51 -17.64
C GLY A 212 12.87 -12.52 -16.71
N ILE A 213 11.92 -11.72 -17.20
CA ILE A 213 11.31 -10.60 -16.45
C ILE A 213 10.71 -10.99 -15.09
N ILE A 214 10.19 -12.20 -14.96
CA ILE A 214 9.58 -12.70 -13.73
C ILE A 214 10.28 -13.99 -13.32
N LEU A 215 10.88 -13.99 -12.12
CA LEU A 215 11.56 -15.13 -11.51
C LEU A 215 10.62 -15.87 -10.56
N ASN A 216 10.61 -17.19 -10.68
CA ASN A 216 9.91 -18.06 -9.74
C ASN A 216 10.80 -18.36 -8.53
N HIS A 217 10.30 -18.13 -7.33
CA HIS A 217 10.90 -18.61 -6.10
C HIS A 217 10.05 -19.75 -5.55
N ASN A 218 10.53 -20.98 -5.79
CA ASN A 218 9.80 -22.21 -5.52
C ASN A 218 9.17 -22.24 -4.12
N SER A 219 7.91 -22.66 -4.08
CA SER A 219 7.07 -22.77 -2.88
C SER A 219 6.81 -21.45 -2.14
N THR A 220 7.25 -20.31 -2.69
CA THR A 220 7.10 -19.01 -2.03
C THR A 220 6.26 -18.05 -2.86
N GLY A 221 6.67 -17.78 -4.09
CA GLY A 221 6.14 -16.65 -4.83
C GLY A 221 6.88 -16.32 -6.12
N TYR A 222 6.66 -15.09 -6.59
CA TYR A 222 7.33 -14.55 -7.77
C TYR A 222 7.97 -13.20 -7.47
N LYS A 223 9.02 -12.86 -8.20
CA LYS A 223 9.72 -11.58 -8.13
C LYS A 223 9.93 -11.05 -9.55
N ILE A 224 9.82 -9.74 -9.74
CA ILE A 224 10.25 -9.10 -11.00
C ILE A 224 11.76 -8.85 -10.95
N ASP A 225 12.44 -9.13 -12.05
CA ASP A 225 13.90 -9.02 -12.18
C ASP A 225 14.29 -7.72 -12.88
N LEU A 226 14.44 -6.67 -12.07
CA LEU A 226 14.82 -5.30 -12.43
C LEU A 226 15.91 -4.80 -11.49
#